data_AF-A0ABD4SYQ6-F1
#
_entry.id   AF-A0ABD4SYQ6-F1
#
_cell.length_a   1.000
_cell.length_b   1.000
_cell.length_c   1.000
_cell.angle_alpha   90.00
_cell.angle_beta   90.00
_cell.angle_gamma   90.00
#
_symmetry.space_group_name_H-M   'P 1'
#
loop_
_entity.id
_entity.type
_entity.pdbx_description
1 polymer ?
#
loop_
_entity_poly.entity_id
_entity_poly.type
_entity_poly.pdbx_seq_one_letter_code
_entity_poly.pdbx_strand_id
1 'polypeptide(L)'
;MGKIVKLFAESTEKIATNINVAGGVGLGGWIGITISVGIILFIVGGIIALVVSKKMFEKQIRENPPITENMIRAMYMQMGRKPSEAQIRAVMRSVKNAKK
;
A
#
# COMPACT_ATOMS: atom_id res chain seq x y z
N MET A 1 12.00 26.36 59.83
CA MET A 1 10.99 25.46 59.25
C MET A 1 10.68 25.71 57.76
N GLY A 2 10.72 26.95 57.25
CA GLY A 2 10.33 27.26 55.86
C GLY A 2 11.25 26.75 54.73
N LYS A 3 12.55 26.48 54.98
CA LYS A 3 13.47 25.96 53.94
C LYS A 3 13.15 24.53 53.54
N ILE A 4 12.81 23.68 54.51
CA ILE A 4 12.45 22.28 54.29
C ILE A 4 11.16 22.19 53.47
N VAL A 5 10.15 23.00 53.83
CA VAL A 5 8.87 23.07 53.10
C VAL A 5 9.06 23.52 51.66
N LYS A 6 9.93 24.51 51.39
CA LYS A 6 10.26 24.94 50.02
C LYS A 6 10.98 23.84 49.23
N LEU A 7 11.87 23.09 49.87
CA LEU A 7 12.59 21.99 49.24
C LEU A 7 11.63 20.88 48.80
N PHE A 8 10.66 20.54 49.66
CA PHE A 8 9.62 19.57 49.33
C PHE A 8 8.70 20.07 48.22
N ALA A 9 8.30 21.34 48.24
CA ALA A 9 7.47 21.95 47.20
C ALA A 9 8.17 21.99 45.82
N GLU A 10 9.45 22.37 45.78
CA GLU A 10 10.26 22.36 44.56
C GLU A 10 10.45 20.93 44.02
N SER A 11 10.61 19.96 44.93
CA SER A 11 10.76 18.55 44.55
C SER A 11 9.47 17.96 43.97
N THR A 12 8.29 18.28 44.54
CA THR A 12 7.00 17.84 43.98
C THR A 12 6.68 18.48 42.63
N GLU A 13 7.04 19.75 42.41
CA GLU A 13 6.86 20.42 41.12
C GLU A 13 7.75 19.80 40.02
N LYS A 14 9.00 19.45 40.37
CA LYS A 14 9.88 18.69 39.47
C LYS A 14 9.35 17.29 39.19
N ILE A 15 8.79 16.58 40.18
CA ILE A 15 8.19 15.24 39.95
C ILE A 15 6.98 15.34 39.01
N ALA A 16 6.11 16.33 39.19
CA ALA A 16 4.92 16.54 38.35
C ALA A 16 5.24 16.91 36.88
N THR A 17 6.38 17.57 36.63
CA THR A 17 6.86 17.86 35.27
C THR A 17 7.52 16.64 34.62
N ASN A 18 8.24 15.82 35.38
CA ASN A 18 8.90 14.61 34.88
C ASN A 18 7.92 13.46 34.51
N ILE A 19 6.72 13.40 35.09
CA ILE A 19 5.70 12.38 34.72
C ILE A 19 5.05 12.66 33.35
N ASN A 20 5.04 13.91 32.90
CA ASN A 20 4.39 14.33 31.65
C ASN A 20 5.38 14.48 30.48
N VAL A 21 6.66 14.23 30.73
CA VAL A 21 7.76 14.39 29.79
C VAL A 21 8.61 13.12 29.81
N ALA A 22 8.55 12.33 28.73
CA ALA A 22 9.39 11.15 28.55
C ALA A 22 10.34 11.40 27.37
N GLY A 23 11.66 11.32 27.61
CA GLY A 23 12.67 11.55 26.57
C GLY A 23 12.87 13.02 26.17
N GLY A 24 12.53 13.98 27.03
CA GLY A 24 12.67 15.42 26.75
C GLY A 24 11.55 16.02 25.90
N VAL A 25 10.55 15.22 25.54
CA VAL A 25 9.34 15.66 24.83
C VAL A 25 8.09 15.32 25.66
N GLY A 26 7.22 16.32 25.82
CA GLY A 26 5.95 16.17 26.53
C GLY A 26 4.94 15.30 25.77
N LEU A 27 3.86 14.89 26.43
CA LEU A 27 2.77 14.09 25.83
C LEU A 27 2.26 14.66 24.48
N GLY A 28 2.15 15.98 24.36
CA GLY A 28 1.74 16.65 23.11
C GLY A 28 2.73 16.46 21.95
N GLY A 29 4.03 16.37 22.24
CA GLY A 29 5.07 16.14 21.24
C GLY A 29 4.97 14.73 20.63
N TRP A 30 4.75 13.72 21.48
CA TRP A 30 4.56 12.33 21.04
C TRP A 30 3.33 12.13 20.16
N ILE A 31 2.23 12.82 20.49
CA ILE A 31 1.00 12.80 19.68
C ILE A 31 1.27 13.39 18.29
N GLY A 32 1.95 14.54 18.23
CA GLY A 32 2.32 15.18 16.97
C GLY A 32 3.21 14.30 16.08
N ILE A 33 4.25 13.70 16.66
CA ILE A 33 5.17 12.79 15.95
C ILE A 33 4.42 11.58 15.40
N THR A 34 3.57 10.95 16.22
CA THR A 34 2.83 9.74 15.82
C THR A 34 1.90 10.02 14.63
N ILE A 35 1.16 11.12 14.69
CA ILE A 35 0.24 11.50 13.60
C ILE A 35 1.02 11.82 12.32
N SER A 36 2.08 12.62 12.42
CA SER A 36 2.87 13.02 11.25
C SER A 36 3.57 11.82 10.59
N VAL A 37 4.14 10.90 11.37
CA VAL A 37 4.70 9.65 10.85
C VAL A 37 3.61 8.77 10.22
N GLY A 38 2.43 8.67 10.85
CA GLY A 38 1.31 7.92 10.32
C GLY A 38 0.85 8.40 8.94
N ILE A 39 0.75 9.71 8.73
CA ILE A 39 0.37 10.30 7.43
C ILE A 39 1.43 10.00 6.37
N ILE A 40 2.70 10.16 6.70
CA ILE A 40 3.80 9.89 5.76
C ILE A 40 3.81 8.41 5.36
N LEU A 41 3.69 7.49 6.33
CA LEU A 41 3.63 6.06 6.05
C LEU A 41 2.39 5.67 5.25
N PHE A 42 1.26 6.32 5.46
CA PHE A 42 0.05 6.05 4.68
C PHE A 42 0.23 6.45 3.22
N ILE A 43 0.82 7.61 2.95
CA ILE A 43 1.07 8.08 1.58
C ILE A 43 2.10 7.19 0.89
N VAL A 44 3.25 6.95 1.55
CA VAL A 44 4.33 6.12 1.00
C VAL A 44 3.88 4.67 0.82
N GLY A 45 3.20 4.10 1.82
CA GLY A 45 2.62 2.77 1.79
C GLY A 45 1.57 2.62 0.69
N GLY A 46 0.71 3.62 0.50
CA GLY A 46 -0.27 3.65 -0.59
C GLY A 46 0.39 3.63 -1.97
N ILE A 47 1.41 4.46 -2.20
CA ILE A 47 2.15 4.51 -3.47
C ILE A 47 2.84 3.17 -3.74
N ILE A 48 3.53 2.62 -2.75
CA ILE A 48 4.21 1.32 -2.87
C ILE A 48 3.21 0.21 -3.16
N ALA A 49 2.08 0.17 -2.43
CA ALA A 49 1.04 -0.83 -2.64
C ALA A 49 0.48 -0.80 -4.07
N LEU A 50 0.23 0.39 -4.63
CA LEU A 50 -0.25 0.53 -6.01
C LEU A 50 0.78 0.02 -7.03
N VAL A 51 2.06 0.35 -6.85
CA VAL A 51 3.13 -0.06 -7.78
C VAL A 51 3.39 -1.56 -7.70
N VAL A 52 3.47 -2.11 -6.49
CA VAL A 52 3.69 -3.55 -6.26
C VAL A 52 2.51 -4.34 -6.79
N SER A 53 1.28 -3.92 -6.50
CA SER A 53 0.06 -4.54 -7.03
C SER A 53 0.09 -4.63 -8.55
N LYS A 54 0.39 -3.53 -9.24
CA LYS A 54 0.54 -3.54 -10.72
C LYS A 54 1.55 -4.57 -11.21
N LYS A 55 2.74 -4.63 -10.61
CA LYS A 55 3.78 -5.59 -10.98
C LYS A 55 3.35 -7.04 -10.72
N MET A 56 2.68 -7.29 -9.60
CA MET A 56 2.18 -8.63 -9.27
C MET A 56 1.10 -9.09 -10.26
N PHE A 57 0.14 -8.23 -10.58
CA PHE A 57 -0.90 -8.55 -11.57
C PHE A 57 -0.30 -8.76 -12.96
N GLU A 58 0.65 -7.93 -13.36
CA GLU A 58 1.32 -8.10 -14.65
C GLU A 58 2.05 -9.44 -14.74
N LYS A 59 2.78 -9.83 -13.68
CA LYS A 59 3.46 -11.13 -13.60
C LYS A 59 2.45 -12.28 -13.71
N GLN A 60 1.37 -12.24 -12.95
CA GLN A 60 0.32 -13.28 -12.99
C GLN A 60 -0.31 -13.42 -14.37
N ILE A 61 -0.63 -12.30 -15.04
CA ILE A 61 -1.20 -12.31 -16.38
C ILE A 61 -0.20 -12.81 -17.44
N ARG A 62 1.10 -12.60 -17.23
CA ARG A 62 2.15 -13.13 -18.12
C ARG A 62 2.32 -14.64 -17.97
N GLU A 63 2.24 -15.15 -16.75
CA GLU A 63 2.38 -16.59 -16.45
C GLU A 63 1.11 -17.36 -16.84
N ASN A 64 -0.07 -16.79 -16.63
CA ASN A 64 -1.37 -17.38 -17.00
C ASN A 64 -2.18 -16.38 -17.85
N PRO A 65 -2.04 -16.41 -19.20
CA PRO A 65 -2.70 -15.45 -20.07
C PRO A 65 -4.22 -15.60 -20.04
N PRO A 66 -5.00 -14.49 -19.98
CA PRO A 66 -6.44 -14.52 -19.81
C PRO A 66 -7.19 -14.92 -21.08
N ILE A 67 -6.51 -15.09 -22.22
CA ILE A 67 -7.13 -15.44 -23.50
C ILE A 67 -6.37 -16.63 -24.09
N THR A 68 -7.09 -17.75 -24.28
CA THR A 68 -6.58 -18.98 -24.90
C THR A 68 -7.21 -19.20 -26.28
N GLU A 69 -6.64 -20.07 -27.11
CA GLU A 69 -7.11 -20.35 -28.47
C GLU A 69 -8.54 -20.92 -28.44
N ASN A 70 -8.83 -21.76 -27.44
CA ASN A 70 -10.16 -22.31 -27.21
C ASN A 70 -11.17 -21.23 -26.83
N MET A 71 -10.75 -20.22 -26.05
CA MET A 71 -11.62 -19.10 -25.68
C MET A 71 -11.92 -18.21 -26.88
N ILE A 72 -10.92 -17.95 -27.73
CA ILE A 72 -11.11 -17.24 -29.01
C ILE A 72 -12.07 -18.04 -29.91
N ARG A 73 -11.90 -19.37 -30.00
CA ARG A 73 -12.80 -20.24 -30.76
C ARG A 73 -14.23 -20.17 -30.24
N ALA A 74 -14.42 -20.26 -28.92
CA ALA A 74 -15.73 -20.12 -28.28
C ALA A 74 -16.36 -18.75 -28.57
N MET A 75 -15.57 -17.69 -28.55
CA MET A 75 -16.04 -16.33 -28.87
C MET A 75 -16.52 -16.22 -30.33
N TYR A 76 -15.77 -16.76 -31.30
CA TYR A 76 -16.22 -16.80 -32.69
C TYR A 76 -17.49 -17.65 -32.87
N MET A 77 -17.58 -18.79 -32.17
CA MET A 77 -18.76 -19.65 -32.21
C MET A 77 -20.00 -18.96 -31.63
N GLN A 78 -19.85 -18.14 -30.59
CA GLN A 78 -20.95 -17.30 -30.06
C GLN A 78 -21.42 -16.26 -31.08
N MET A 79 -20.53 -15.79 -31.97
CA MET A 79 -20.88 -14.88 -33.06
C MET A 79 -21.43 -15.60 -34.31
N GLY A 80 -21.72 -16.91 -34.23
CA GLY A 80 -22.24 -17.71 -35.33
C GLY A 80 -21.23 -17.98 -36.46
N ARG A 81 -19.95 -17.70 -36.24
CA ARG A 81 -18.89 -17.95 -37.22
C ARG A 81 -18.03 -19.13 -36.77
N LYS A 82 -17.79 -20.09 -37.66
CA LYS A 82 -16.76 -21.13 -37.45
C LYS A 82 -15.40 -20.54 -37.86
N PRO A 83 -14.50 -20.23 -36.92
CA PRO A 83 -13.21 -19.65 -37.25
C PRO A 83 -12.27 -20.70 -37.84
N SER A 84 -11.35 -20.27 -38.72
CA SER A 84 -10.22 -21.11 -39.15
C SER A 84 -9.09 -21.06 -38.12
N GLU A 85 -8.37 -22.18 -37.92
CA GLU A 85 -7.23 -22.27 -36.99
C GLU A 85 -6.14 -21.22 -37.29
N ALA A 86 -5.98 -20.80 -38.54
CA ALA A 86 -5.05 -19.74 -38.92
C ALA A 86 -5.53 -18.36 -38.43
N GLN A 87 -6.85 -18.10 -38.50
CA GLN A 87 -7.44 -16.86 -37.99
C GLN A 87 -7.36 -16.80 -36.46
N ILE A 88 -7.60 -17.90 -35.75
CA ILE A 88 -7.46 -17.98 -34.28
C ILE A 88 -6.03 -17.61 -33.86
N ARG A 89 -5.02 -18.17 -34.53
CA ARG A 89 -3.60 -17.86 -34.27
C ARG A 89 -3.24 -16.41 -34.61
N ALA A 90 -3.80 -15.84 -35.68
CA ALA A 90 -3.59 -14.44 -36.03
C ALA A 90 -4.14 -13.50 -34.94
N VAL A 91 -5.33 -13.81 -34.40
CA VAL A 91 -5.95 -13.06 -33.30
C VAL A 91 -5.18 -13.26 -32.00
N MET A 92 -4.72 -14.46 -31.67
CA MET A 92 -3.91 -14.68 -30.47
C MET A 92 -2.61 -13.86 -30.51
N ARG A 93 -1.98 -13.75 -31.69
CA ARG A 93 -0.79 -12.91 -31.88
C ARG A 93 -1.10 -11.42 -31.71
N SER A 94 -2.23 -10.93 -32.22
CA SER A 94 -2.61 -9.52 -32.03
C SER A 94 -2.93 -9.20 -30.57
N VAL A 95 -3.59 -10.11 -29.85
CA VAL A 95 -3.86 -10.00 -28.40
C VAL A 95 -2.55 -9.95 -27.60
N LYS A 96 -1.58 -10.79 -27.93
CA LYS A 96 -0.26 -10.78 -27.28
C LYS A 96 0.51 -9.48 -27.55
N ASN A 97 0.41 -8.94 -28.76
CA ASN A 97 1.09 -7.73 -29.18
C ASN A 97 0.44 -6.45 -28.64
N ALA A 98 -0.87 -6.44 -28.38
CA ALA A 98 -1.59 -5.32 -27.78
C ALA A 98 -1.20 -5.05 -26.32
N LYS A 99 -0.45 -5.97 -25.69
CA LYS A 99 0.00 -5.89 -24.30
C LYS A 99 1.41 -5.28 -24.14
N LYS A 100 1.98 -4.77 -25.23
CA LYS A 100 3.33 -4.17 -25.25
C LYS A 100 3.31 -2.69 -24.88
#